data_AF-A0A2E6KN41-F1
#
_entry.id   AF-A0A2E6KN41-F1
#
_cell.length_a   1.000
_cell.length_b   1.000
_cell.length_c   1.000
_cell.angle_alpha   90.00
_cell.angle_beta   90.00
_cell.angle_gamma   90.00
#
_symmetry.space_group_name_H-M   'P 1'
#
loop_
_entity.id
_entity.type
_entity.pdbx_description
1 polymer ?
#
loop_
_entity_poly.entity_id
_entity_poly.type
_entity_poly.pdbx_seq_one_letter_code
_entity_poly.pdbx_strand_id
1 'polypeptide(L)'
;MAKKNKGSDNRQLPLNLDMHFYINSEPVRANVEGGSNEILSDFEMRLRKSIKDVLDKCSKREIDPLDRIDVAARMTRILGRDITKTHIDQWSALSAITRRIHADSLKALCEVTNDYAPLHVFVESCGFKALHPEEAKAAEYGSKMLLKRIIDIDIKEILVDLDEDELKQQLLKRIMGGSHD
;
A
#
# COMPACT_ATOMS: atom_id res chain seq x y z
N MET A 1 6.63 -42.08 -15.43
CA MET A 1 7.27 -41.63 -14.17
C MET A 1 7.12 -40.11 -14.04
N ALA A 2 6.48 -39.69 -12.94
CA ALA A 2 6.47 -38.40 -12.25
C ALA A 2 6.29 -37.07 -13.04
N LYS A 3 5.05 -36.55 -13.00
CA LYS A 3 4.74 -35.11 -13.02
C LYS A 3 5.41 -34.43 -11.82
N LYS A 4 6.26 -33.44 -12.05
CA LYS A 4 6.80 -32.57 -10.99
C LYS A 4 5.80 -31.44 -10.75
N ASN A 5 5.10 -31.51 -9.61
CA ASN A 5 4.30 -30.41 -9.07
C ASN A 5 5.21 -29.20 -8.84
N LYS A 6 4.98 -28.10 -9.56
CA LYS A 6 5.47 -26.78 -9.14
C LYS A 6 4.66 -26.41 -7.90
N GLY A 7 5.29 -26.49 -6.73
CA GLY A 7 4.73 -25.93 -5.50
C GLY A 7 4.44 -24.45 -5.75
N SER A 8 3.18 -24.05 -5.57
CA SER A 8 2.82 -22.65 -5.44
C SER A 8 3.51 -22.13 -4.18
N ASP A 9 4.39 -21.15 -4.35
CA ASP A 9 5.01 -20.45 -3.24
C ASP A 9 3.90 -19.69 -2.48
N ASN A 10 3.44 -20.26 -1.36
CA ASN A 10 2.37 -19.71 -0.51
C ASN A 10 2.77 -18.41 0.23
N ARG A 11 3.87 -17.76 -0.16
CA ARG A 11 4.32 -16.47 0.40
C ARG A 11 3.86 -15.26 -0.41
N GLN A 12 3.29 -15.46 -1.59
CA GLN A 12 2.52 -14.45 -2.28
C GLN A 12 1.08 -14.94 -2.37
N LEU A 13 0.23 -14.40 -1.50
CA LEU A 13 -1.21 -14.45 -1.77
C LEU A 13 -1.42 -13.70 -3.10
N PRO A 14 -2.09 -14.29 -4.09
CA PRO A 14 -2.56 -13.54 -5.24
C PRO A 14 -3.56 -12.53 -4.70
N LEU A 15 -3.09 -11.33 -4.40
CA LEU A 15 -3.93 -10.18 -4.13
C LEU A 15 -4.65 -9.91 -5.44
N ASN A 16 -5.87 -10.42 -5.56
CA ASN A 16 -6.78 -10.00 -6.61
C ASN A 16 -7.28 -8.59 -6.23
N LEU A 17 -6.37 -7.62 -6.34
CA LEU A 17 -6.57 -6.19 -6.16
C LEU A 17 -7.30 -5.56 -7.36
N ASP A 18 -7.68 -6.37 -8.37
CA ASP A 18 -8.45 -5.92 -9.53
C ASP A 18 -9.89 -5.53 -9.18
N MET A 19 -10.36 -5.78 -7.96
CA MET A 19 -11.52 -5.05 -7.43
C MET A 19 -11.06 -3.76 -6.75
N HIS A 20 -10.63 -2.86 -7.62
CA HIS A 20 -10.91 -1.45 -7.55
C HIS A 20 -11.26 -0.90 -6.15
N PHE A 21 -10.28 -0.35 -5.42
CA PHE A 21 -10.49 0.73 -4.43
C PHE A 21 -11.04 2.02 -5.10
N TYR A 22 -11.80 1.89 -6.19
CA TYR A 22 -12.45 2.98 -6.91
C TYR A 22 -13.85 3.12 -6.35
N ILE A 23 -13.93 3.49 -5.07
CA ILE A 23 -15.02 4.36 -4.66
C ILE A 23 -14.66 5.72 -5.27
N ASN A 24 -15.02 5.92 -6.55
CA ASN A 24 -14.99 7.19 -7.29
C ASN A 24 -13.92 8.20 -6.86
N SER A 25 -12.66 7.80 -6.87
CA SER A 25 -11.56 8.76 -6.90
C SER A 25 -10.70 8.37 -8.08
N GLU A 26 -10.70 9.20 -9.11
CA GLU A 26 -9.54 9.28 -9.99
C GLU A 26 -8.30 9.31 -9.08
N PRO A 27 -7.19 8.63 -9.43
CA PRO A 27 -5.98 8.77 -8.64
C PRO A 27 -5.71 10.26 -8.55
N VAL A 28 -5.86 10.83 -7.34
CA VAL A 28 -5.48 12.21 -7.08
C VAL A 28 -3.99 12.18 -7.24
N ARG A 29 -3.53 12.39 -8.47
CA ARG A 29 -2.16 12.74 -8.77
C ARG A 29 -1.98 14.01 -7.98
N ALA A 30 -1.34 13.92 -6.82
CA ALA A 30 -0.88 15.12 -6.16
C ALA A 30 -0.08 15.85 -7.24
N ASN A 31 -0.54 17.05 -7.63
CA ASN A 31 0.21 17.89 -8.54
C ASN A 31 1.48 18.27 -7.76
N VAL A 32 2.50 17.43 -7.83
CA VAL A 32 3.78 17.72 -7.21
C VAL A 32 4.44 18.72 -8.14
N GLU A 33 4.61 19.96 -7.67
CA GLU A 33 5.36 20.94 -8.43
C GLU A 33 6.77 20.40 -8.69
N GLY A 34 7.18 20.45 -9.95
CA GLY A 34 8.50 20.00 -10.36
C GLY A 34 9.59 20.83 -9.68
N GLY A 35 10.60 20.16 -9.14
CA GLY A 35 11.80 20.84 -8.63
C GLY A 35 12.72 21.26 -9.78
N SER A 36 13.62 22.21 -9.50
CA SER A 36 14.72 22.57 -10.41
C SER A 36 16.05 22.08 -9.83
N ASN A 37 17.17 22.35 -10.51
CA ASN A 37 18.50 22.10 -9.94
C ASN A 37 18.84 23.06 -8.78
N GLU A 38 18.02 24.08 -8.53
CA GLU A 38 18.21 25.13 -7.53
C GLU A 38 17.12 25.15 -6.45
N ILE A 39 16.00 24.45 -6.67
CA ILE A 39 14.86 24.39 -5.76
C ILE A 39 14.42 22.94 -5.62
N LEU A 40 14.38 22.45 -4.38
CA LEU A 40 13.86 21.12 -4.08
C LEU A 40 12.40 21.02 -4.51
N SER A 41 12.01 19.90 -5.10
CA SER A 41 10.59 19.62 -5.31
C SER A 41 9.88 19.43 -3.97
N ASP A 42 8.55 19.62 -3.95
CA ASP A 42 7.73 19.34 -2.77
C ASP A 42 7.89 17.91 -2.26
N PHE A 43 8.10 16.97 -3.18
CA PHE A 43 8.40 15.58 -2.84
C PHE A 43 9.74 15.46 -2.11
N GLU A 44 10.82 16.02 -2.66
CA GLU A 44 12.15 15.95 -2.05
C GLU A 44 12.16 16.62 -0.67
N MET A 45 11.49 17.76 -0.53
CA MET A 45 11.34 18.45 0.75
C MET A 45 10.64 17.56 1.78
N ARG A 46 9.50 16.95 1.42
CA ARG A 46 8.76 16.04 2.31
C ARG A 46 9.57 14.80 2.68
N LEU A 47 10.27 14.20 1.72
CA LEU A 47 11.09 13.01 1.95
C LEU A 47 12.25 13.33 2.91
N ARG A 48 12.99 14.41 2.65
CA ARG A 48 14.11 14.84 3.50
C ARG A 48 13.66 15.19 4.92
N LYS A 49 12.53 15.90 5.04
CA LYS A 49 11.91 16.20 6.32
C LYS A 49 11.56 14.92 7.08
N SER A 50 10.93 13.96 6.42
CA SER A 50 10.58 12.66 7.03
C SER A 50 11.83 11.90 7.49
N ILE A 51 12.89 11.86 6.69
CA ILE A 51 14.18 11.25 7.07
C ILE A 51 14.74 11.93 8.33
N LYS A 52 14.76 13.27 8.36
CA LYS A 52 15.23 14.03 9.52
C LYS A 52 14.40 13.71 10.77
N ASP A 53 13.08 13.72 10.65
CA ASP A 53 12.17 13.45 11.76
C ASP A 53 12.37 12.02 12.32
N VAL A 54 12.59 11.03 11.44
CA VAL A 54 12.89 9.66 11.86
C VAL A 54 14.21 9.59 12.62
N LEU A 55 15.28 10.23 12.12
CA LEU A 55 16.58 10.25 12.79
C LEU A 55 16.50 10.94 14.16
N ASP A 56 15.77 12.06 14.25
CA ASP A 56 15.58 12.81 15.48
C ASP A 56 14.71 12.03 16.48
N LYS A 57 13.74 11.23 16.02
CA LYS A 57 13.00 10.29 16.88
C LYS A 57 13.88 9.13 17.36
N CYS A 58 14.70 8.55 16.48
CA CYS A 58 15.56 7.40 16.80
C CYS A 58 16.60 7.73 17.89
N SER A 59 17.18 8.93 17.83
CA SER A 59 18.13 9.39 18.84
C SER A 59 17.51 9.62 20.23
N LYS A 60 16.18 9.81 20.31
CA LYS A 60 15.43 10.10 21.54
C LYS A 60 14.69 8.90 22.12
N ARG A 61 14.88 7.70 21.56
CA ARG A 61 14.19 6.49 22.04
C ARG A 61 14.68 6.10 23.43
N GLU A 62 13.76 5.65 24.27
CA GLU A 62 14.08 5.12 25.60
C GLU A 62 14.84 3.78 25.51
N ILE A 63 14.54 2.99 24.48
CA ILE A 63 15.13 1.67 24.24
C ILE A 63 15.95 1.74 22.94
N ASP A 64 17.25 1.42 23.03
CA ASP A 64 18.22 1.46 21.92
C ASP A 64 18.25 2.81 21.18
N PRO A 65 18.67 3.91 21.83
CA PRO A 65 18.85 5.19 21.16
C PRO A 65 19.96 5.07 20.11
N LEU A 66 19.66 5.51 18.88
CA LEU A 66 20.60 5.44 17.76
C LEU A 66 21.03 6.83 17.34
N ASP A 67 22.31 7.12 17.47
CA ASP A 67 22.89 8.29 16.83
C ASP A 67 23.10 8.03 15.32
N ARG A 68 23.27 9.10 14.54
CA ARG A 68 23.48 9.02 13.09
C ARG A 68 24.71 8.19 12.72
N ILE A 69 25.73 8.14 13.58
CA ILE A 69 26.90 7.28 13.39
C ILE A 69 26.50 5.80 13.49
N ASP A 70 25.72 5.44 14.51
CA ASP A 70 25.26 4.06 14.72
C ASP A 70 24.31 3.61 13.61
N VAL A 71 23.42 4.50 13.17
CA VAL A 71 22.54 4.25 12.01
C VAL A 71 23.38 3.97 10.78
N ALA A 72 24.39 4.79 10.48
CA ALA A 72 25.27 4.60 9.33
C ALA A 72 26.03 3.26 9.39
N ALA A 73 26.53 2.88 10.58
CA ALA A 73 27.22 1.62 10.78
C ALA A 73 26.29 0.41 10.59
N ARG A 74 25.05 0.46 11.11
CA ARG A 74 24.05 -0.60 10.91
C ARG A 74 23.60 -0.69 9.45
N MET A 75 23.40 0.44 8.77
CA MET A 75 23.09 0.47 7.34
C MET A 75 24.21 -0.13 6.49
N THR A 76 25.48 0.15 6.83
CA THR A 76 26.65 -0.44 6.17
C THR A 76 26.63 -1.95 6.22
N ARG A 77 26.27 -2.53 7.38
CA ARG A 77 26.17 -4.00 7.55
C ARG A 77 25.06 -4.61 6.68
N ILE A 78 23.93 -3.93 6.52
CA ILE A 78 22.80 -4.40 5.70
C ILE A 78 23.13 -4.31 4.20
N LEU A 79 23.73 -3.19 3.77
CA LEU A 79 23.97 -2.91 2.36
C LEU A 79 25.27 -3.53 1.83
N GLY A 80 26.21 -3.91 2.70
CA GLY A 80 27.54 -4.39 2.30
C GLY A 80 28.44 -3.33 1.67
N ARG A 81 28.10 -2.04 1.83
CA ARG A 81 28.88 -0.88 1.35
C ARG A 81 28.93 0.20 2.41
N ASP A 82 30.03 0.95 2.45
CA ASP A 82 30.25 1.97 3.46
C ASP A 82 29.24 3.12 3.34
N ILE A 83 28.42 3.27 4.38
CA ILE A 83 27.57 4.42 4.62
C ILE A 83 28.18 5.19 5.79
N THR A 84 28.48 6.47 5.56
CA THR A 84 29.04 7.36 6.57
C THR A 84 27.97 8.28 7.14
N LYS A 85 28.24 8.86 8.32
CA LYS A 85 27.40 9.92 8.89
C LYS A 85 27.16 11.06 7.90
N THR A 86 28.19 11.43 7.12
CA THR A 86 28.09 12.49 6.10
C THR A 86 27.05 12.18 5.03
N HIS A 87 26.90 10.92 4.61
CA HIS A 87 25.83 10.53 3.70
C HIS A 87 24.45 10.80 4.30
N ILE A 88 24.23 10.40 5.55
CA ILE A 88 22.96 10.59 6.25
C ILE A 88 22.65 12.09 6.45
N ASP A 89 23.65 12.88 6.84
CA ASP A 89 23.48 14.33 6.99
C ASP A 89 23.14 15.00 5.64
N GLN A 90 23.76 14.57 4.54
CA GLN A 90 23.44 15.07 3.20
C GLN A 90 22.03 14.67 2.72
N TRP A 91 21.55 13.48 3.08
CA TRP A 91 20.22 13.00 2.71
C TRP A 91 19.09 13.63 3.54
N SER A 92 19.37 14.08 4.76
CA SER A 92 18.40 14.74 5.65
C SER A 92 18.42 16.27 5.56
N ALA A 93 19.51 16.87 5.05
CA ALA A 93 19.62 18.31 4.90
C ALA A 93 18.59 18.85 3.90
N LEU A 94 17.78 19.83 4.35
CA LEU A 94 16.80 20.56 3.53
C LEU A 94 17.42 21.61 2.62
N SER A 95 18.67 22.01 2.88
CA SER A 95 19.41 22.97 2.06
C SER A 95 20.27 22.30 0.97
N ALA A 96 20.42 20.97 1.02
CA ALA A 96 21.28 20.23 0.09
C ALA A 96 20.45 19.69 -1.08
N ILE A 97 20.72 20.19 -2.28
CA ILE A 97 19.93 19.88 -3.50
C ILE A 97 20.57 18.72 -4.29
N THR A 98 21.88 18.55 -4.19
CA THR A 98 22.65 17.67 -5.09
C THR A 98 22.70 16.21 -4.68
N ARG A 99 22.66 15.91 -3.38
CA ARG A 99 22.88 14.55 -2.84
C ARG A 99 21.56 13.90 -2.45
N ARG A 100 21.04 13.01 -3.29
CA ARG A 100 19.80 12.26 -3.05
C ARG A 100 20.08 10.91 -2.37
N ILE A 101 19.12 10.44 -1.60
CA ILE A 101 19.16 9.08 -1.04
C ILE A 101 18.84 8.06 -2.14
N HIS A 102 19.60 6.96 -2.18
CA HIS A 102 19.31 5.85 -3.08
C HIS A 102 18.18 4.97 -2.52
N ALA A 103 17.41 4.30 -3.37
CA ALA A 103 16.26 3.50 -2.94
C ALA A 103 16.63 2.35 -1.98
N ASP A 104 17.77 1.68 -2.24
CA ASP A 104 18.32 0.64 -1.37
C ASP A 104 18.68 1.20 0.03
N SER A 105 19.24 2.41 0.06
CA SER A 105 19.65 3.10 1.28
C SER A 105 18.44 3.59 2.07
N LEU A 106 17.39 4.02 1.38
CA LEU A 106 16.11 4.36 2.01
C LEU A 106 15.49 3.13 2.70
N LYS A 107 15.49 1.97 2.02
CA LYS A 107 15.03 0.70 2.59
C LYS A 107 15.86 0.32 3.82
N ALA A 108 17.18 0.36 3.72
CA ALA A 108 18.06 0.03 4.85
C ALA A 108 17.90 1.01 6.03
N LEU A 109 17.69 2.31 5.76
CA LEU A 109 17.39 3.29 6.78
C LEU A 109 16.12 2.88 7.55
N CYS A 110 15.02 2.62 6.84
CA CYS A 110 13.74 2.25 7.45
C CYS A 110 13.84 0.98 8.30
N GLU A 111 14.63 -0.02 7.87
CA GLU A 111 14.86 -1.25 8.64
C GLU A 111 15.68 -1.01 9.91
N VAL A 112 16.74 -0.21 9.83
CA VAL A 112 17.60 0.11 10.98
C VAL A 112 16.85 0.94 12.01
N THR A 113 16.07 1.91 11.53
CA THR A 113 15.27 2.78 12.40
C THR A 113 13.97 2.11 12.80
N ASN A 114 13.55 1.02 12.18
CA ASN A 114 12.21 0.43 12.35
C ASN A 114 11.09 1.49 12.25
N ASP A 115 11.26 2.47 11.35
CA ASP A 115 10.30 3.54 11.09
C ASP A 115 10.23 3.75 9.58
N TYR A 116 9.08 3.45 9.02
CA TYR A 116 8.84 3.43 7.58
C TYR A 116 8.22 4.73 7.06
N ALA A 117 8.06 5.77 7.89
CA ALA A 117 7.49 7.05 7.46
C ALA A 117 8.14 7.63 6.17
N PRO A 118 9.47 7.55 5.97
CA PRO A 118 10.10 8.02 4.73
C PRO A 118 9.65 7.20 3.51
N LEU A 119 9.42 5.89 3.67
CA LEU A 119 8.91 5.03 2.62
C LEU A 119 7.44 5.35 2.30
N HIS A 120 6.62 5.68 3.30
CA HIS A 120 5.24 6.13 3.06
C HIS A 120 5.21 7.39 2.19
N VAL A 121 6.05 8.39 2.50
CA VAL A 121 6.17 9.61 1.67
C VAL A 121 6.57 9.29 0.23
N PHE A 122 7.46 8.31 0.05
CA PHE A 122 7.86 7.84 -1.28
C PHE A 122 6.71 7.17 -2.04
N VAL A 123 5.93 6.31 -1.40
CA VAL A 123 4.82 5.59 -2.04
C VAL A 123 3.64 6.53 -2.34
N GLU A 124 3.36 7.46 -1.44
CA GLU A 124 2.31 8.48 -1.60
C GLU A 124 2.59 9.43 -2.77
N SER A 125 3.86 9.75 -3.05
CA SER A 125 4.20 10.58 -4.19
C SER A 125 3.97 9.87 -5.54
N CYS A 126 3.98 8.54 -5.55
CA CYS A 126 3.59 7.73 -6.70
C CYS A 126 2.07 7.56 -6.85
N GLY A 127 1.26 8.11 -5.93
CA GLY A 127 -0.20 7.96 -5.92
C GLY A 127 -0.68 6.64 -5.32
N PHE A 128 0.19 5.90 -4.63
CA PHE A 128 -0.16 4.68 -3.92
C PHE A 128 -0.23 4.94 -2.41
N LYS A 129 -0.90 4.06 -1.67
CA LYS A 129 -0.83 4.04 -0.20
C LYS A 129 -0.11 2.77 0.24
N ALA A 130 0.96 2.94 1.01
CA ALA A 130 1.59 1.83 1.71
C ALA A 130 0.79 1.50 2.97
N LEU A 131 0.44 0.23 3.14
CA LEU A 131 -0.29 -0.30 4.28
C LEU A 131 0.57 -1.36 4.97
N HIS A 132 0.53 -1.40 6.31
CA HIS A 132 1.08 -2.53 7.05
C HIS A 132 0.30 -3.80 6.69
N PRO A 133 0.89 -5.01 6.73
CA PRO A 133 0.20 -6.25 6.38
C PRO A 133 -1.13 -6.48 7.12
N GLU A 134 -1.24 -6.00 8.36
CA GLU A 134 -2.48 -6.07 9.15
C GLU A 134 -3.55 -5.10 8.63
N GLU A 135 -3.16 -3.87 8.29
CA GLU A 135 -4.03 -2.87 7.69
C GLU A 135 -4.49 -3.29 6.30
N ALA A 136 -3.61 -3.93 5.52
CA ALA A 136 -3.94 -4.49 4.21
C ALA A 136 -5.03 -5.57 4.33
N LYS A 137 -4.92 -6.47 5.31
CA LYS A 137 -5.95 -7.48 5.60
C LYS A 137 -7.26 -6.84 6.05
N ALA A 138 -7.20 -5.81 6.89
CA ALA A 138 -8.39 -5.08 7.33
C ALA A 138 -9.09 -4.38 6.16
N ALA A 139 -8.32 -3.78 5.25
CA ALA A 139 -8.85 -3.15 4.04
C ALA A 139 -9.49 -4.18 3.09
N GLU A 140 -8.86 -5.34 2.92
CA GLU A 140 -9.41 -6.47 2.15
C GLU A 140 -10.73 -6.98 2.76
N TYR A 141 -10.77 -7.13 4.09
CA TYR A 141 -11.98 -7.52 4.81
C TYR A 141 -13.10 -6.51 4.62
N GLY A 142 -12.81 -5.20 4.74
CA GLY A 142 -13.77 -4.14 4.50
C GLY A 142 -14.35 -4.18 3.09
N SER A 143 -13.50 -4.36 2.07
CA SER A 143 -13.92 -4.51 0.68
C SER A 143 -14.87 -5.70 0.49
N LYS A 144 -14.51 -6.87 1.04
CA LYS A 144 -15.36 -8.08 1.00
C LYS A 144 -16.72 -7.88 1.70
N MET A 145 -16.74 -7.15 2.81
CA MET A 145 -18.00 -6.85 3.52
C MET A 145 -18.91 -5.89 2.73
N LEU A 146 -18.34 -4.94 2.00
CA LEU A 146 -19.12 -4.07 1.10
C LEU A 146 -19.74 -4.87 -0.04
N LEU A 147 -18.96 -5.76 -0.68
CA LEU A 147 -19.47 -6.63 -1.73
C LEU A 147 -20.58 -7.54 -1.24
N LYS A 148 -20.40 -8.14 -0.05
CA LYS A 148 -21.45 -8.93 0.58
C LYS A 148 -22.73 -8.12 0.74
N ARG A 149 -22.63 -6.87 1.20
CA ARG A 149 -23.80 -6.00 1.37
C ARG A 149 -24.50 -5.68 0.04
N ILE A 150 -23.74 -5.42 -1.03
CA ILE A 150 -24.30 -5.18 -2.36
C ILE A 150 -25.05 -6.43 -2.83
N ILE A 151 -24.41 -7.60 -2.76
CA ILE A 151 -25.04 -8.88 -3.13
C ILE A 151 -26.30 -9.15 -2.30
N ASP A 152 -26.28 -8.87 -0.99
CA ASP A 152 -27.44 -9.04 -0.12
C ASP A 152 -28.60 -8.10 -0.48
N ILE A 153 -28.32 -6.90 -1.04
CA ILE A 153 -29.33 -5.98 -1.56
C ILE A 153 -29.87 -6.53 -2.89
N ASP A 154 -29.00 -6.89 -3.82
CA ASP A 154 -29.39 -7.44 -5.14
C ASP A 154 -30.27 -8.69 -4.97
N ILE A 155 -29.92 -9.58 -4.03
CA ILE A 155 -30.74 -10.77 -3.70
C ILE A 155 -32.13 -10.37 -3.22
N LYS A 156 -32.24 -9.33 -2.39
CA LYS A 156 -33.56 -8.86 -1.90
C LYS A 156 -34.40 -8.25 -3.00
N GLU A 157 -33.79 -7.48 -3.90
CA GLU A 157 -34.49 -6.91 -5.06
C GLU A 157 -35.02 -8.03 -5.96
N ILE A 158 -34.18 -9.01 -6.30
CA ILE A 158 -34.59 -10.20 -7.06
C ILE A 158 -35.73 -10.95 -6.36
N LEU A 159 -35.66 -11.12 -5.03
CA LEU A 159 -36.71 -11.80 -4.27
C LEU A 159 -38.04 -11.04 -4.32
N VAL A 160 -38.02 -9.71 -4.28
CA VAL A 160 -39.23 -8.88 -4.42
C VAL A 160 -39.81 -9.05 -5.83
N ASP A 161 -38.98 -9.01 -6.87
CA ASP A 161 -39.40 -9.24 -8.26
C ASP A 161 -40.00 -10.65 -8.47
N LEU A 162 -39.47 -11.66 -7.76
CA LEU A 162 -39.99 -13.03 -7.78
C LEU A 162 -41.32 -13.19 -7.01
N ASP A 163 -41.56 -12.35 -5.99
CA ASP A 163 -42.76 -12.41 -5.16
C ASP A 163 -43.98 -11.77 -5.85
N GLU A 164 -43.78 -11.03 -6.94
CA GLU A 164 -44.86 -10.53 -7.79
C GLU A 164 -45.74 -11.69 -8.28
N ASP A 165 -47.05 -11.57 -8.00
CA ASP A 165 -48.06 -12.58 -8.34
C ASP A 165 -48.06 -12.98 -9.82
N GLU A 166 -47.56 -12.11 -10.71
CA GLU A 166 -47.43 -12.37 -12.14
C GLU A 166 -46.44 -13.49 -12.45
N LEU A 167 -45.28 -13.54 -11.77
CA LEU A 167 -44.27 -14.57 -12.00
C LEU A 167 -44.72 -15.92 -11.41
N LYS A 168 -45.36 -15.90 -10.23
CA LYS A 168 -46.03 -17.07 -9.66
C LYS A 168 -47.13 -17.59 -10.57
N GLN A 169 -47.95 -16.71 -11.15
CA GLN A 169 -48.98 -17.10 -12.11
C GLN A 169 -48.37 -17.65 -13.40
N GLN A 170 -47.30 -17.07 -13.93
CA GLN A 170 -46.61 -17.60 -15.13
C GLN A 170 -45.95 -18.96 -14.86
N LEU A 171 -45.33 -19.16 -13.70
CA LEU A 171 -44.76 -20.44 -13.28
C LEU A 171 -45.85 -21.49 -13.04
N LEU A 172 -46.95 -21.15 -12.35
CA LEU A 172 -48.11 -22.02 -12.18
C LEU A 172 -48.75 -22.38 -13.52
N LYS A 173 -48.84 -21.44 -14.47
CA LYS A 173 -49.37 -21.69 -15.80
C LYS A 173 -48.46 -22.61 -16.62
N ARG A 174 -47.13 -22.53 -16.44
CA ARG A 174 -46.15 -23.46 -17.03
C ARG A 174 -46.15 -24.85 -16.39
N ILE A 175 -46.37 -24.93 -15.07
CA ILE A 175 -46.41 -26.19 -14.31
C ILE A 175 -47.76 -26.92 -14.53
N MET A 176 -48.87 -26.18 -14.56
CA MET A 176 -50.21 -26.75 -14.79
C MET A 176 -50.55 -26.92 -16.28
N GLY A 177 -50.01 -26.09 -17.17
CA GLY A 177 -50.14 -26.23 -18.62
C GLY A 177 -49.03 -27.10 -19.22
N GLY A 178 -48.63 -28.16 -18.50
CA GLY A 178 -47.42 -28.94 -18.75
C GLY A 178 -47.20 -29.32 -20.22
N SER A 179 -45.92 -29.50 -20.54
CA SER A 179 -45.39 -30.28 -21.68
C SER A 179 -46.43 -30.65 -22.74
N HIS A 180 -46.76 -29.69 -23.59
CA HIS A 180 -47.17 -29.98 -24.96
C HIS A 180 -46.10 -29.41 -25.88
N ASP A 181 -44.96 -30.09 -25.87
CA ASP A 181 -44.29 -30.61 -27.07
C ASP A 181 -43.78 -32.02 -26.74
#